data_AF-A0A2V6FYM3-F1
#
_entry.id   AF-A0A2V6FYM3-F1
#
_cell.length_a   1.000
_cell.length_b   1.000
_cell.length_c   1.000
_cell.angle_alpha   90.00
_cell.angle_beta   90.00
_cell.angle_gamma   90.00
#
_symmetry.space_group_name_H-M   'P 1'
#
loop_
_entity.id
_entity.type
_entity.pdbx_description
1 polymer ?
#
loop_
_entity_poly.entity_id
_entity_poly.type
_entity_poly.pdbx_seq_one_letter_code
_entity_poly.pdbx_strand_id
1 'polypeptide(L)'
;MPKHTLTGNIKRHRAFASKVLGNRRDVLVYLPPGYSRFSRKRYPVLYMHDGQNVFDAATSFAGVEWGVDETAERLIRAKLIEQLIIVAVANMGEDRVHEYAPTPGVIE
;
A
#
# COMPACT_ATOMS: atom_id res chain seq x y z
N MET A 1 -15.95 -1.84 15.03
CA MET A 1 -15.06 -1.49 13.90
C MET A 1 -13.91 -2.49 13.88
N PRO A 2 -13.48 -2.99 12.72
CA PRO A 2 -12.33 -3.90 12.64
C PRO A 2 -11.07 -3.21 13.19
N LYS A 3 -10.19 -3.99 13.82
CA LYS A 3 -8.97 -3.49 14.48
C LYS A 3 -7.87 -3.31 13.44
N HIS A 4 -7.21 -2.15 13.46
CA HIS A 4 -6.06 -1.87 12.60
C HIS A 4 -4.85 -2.72 12.99
N THR A 5 -4.11 -3.22 11.99
CA THR A 5 -2.93 -4.10 12.17
C THR A 5 -1.61 -3.49 11.73
N LEU A 6 -1.64 -2.29 11.14
CA LEU A 6 -0.47 -1.52 10.69
C LEU A 6 0.75 -1.59 11.62
N THR A 7 1.90 -1.93 11.06
CA THR A 7 3.20 -2.04 11.69
C THR A 7 4.19 -1.03 11.09
N GLY A 8 4.89 -0.28 11.94
CA GLY A 8 5.94 0.65 11.52
C GLY A 8 5.42 2.04 11.13
N ASN A 9 6.12 2.73 10.22
CA ASN A 9 5.81 4.11 9.82
C ASN A 9 5.06 4.15 8.49
N ILE A 10 3.73 4.19 8.57
CA ILE A 10 2.86 4.25 7.39
C ILE A 10 2.18 5.60 7.33
N LYS A 11 2.30 6.27 6.17
CA LYS A 11 1.62 7.53 5.85
C LYS A 11 0.45 7.26 4.93
N ARG A 12 -0.76 7.61 5.36
CA ARG A 12 -1.97 7.50 4.55
C ARG A 12 -2.32 8.83 3.92
N HIS A 13 -2.38 8.85 2.60
CA HIS A 13 -2.91 9.93 1.80
C HIS A 13 -4.33 9.55 1.37
N ARG A 14 -5.32 10.11 2.07
CA ARG A 14 -6.73 9.80 1.80
C ARG A 14 -7.22 10.52 0.55
N ALA A 15 -8.02 9.82 -0.26
CA ALA A 15 -8.67 10.35 -1.45
C ALA A 15 -7.71 11.18 -2.33
N PHE A 16 -6.51 10.66 -2.59
CA PHE A 16 -5.52 11.28 -3.46
C PHE A 16 -6.08 11.44 -4.87
N ALA A 17 -6.08 12.67 -5.38
CA ALA A 17 -6.66 12.99 -6.69
C ALA A 17 -5.72 12.62 -7.84
N SER A 18 -6.16 11.74 -8.73
CA SER A 18 -5.46 11.39 -9.96
C SER A 18 -5.95 12.27 -11.11
N LYS A 19 -5.07 13.12 -11.64
CA LYS A 19 -5.37 13.90 -12.85
C LYS A 19 -5.51 13.04 -14.10
N VAL A 20 -4.80 11.90 -14.13
CA VAL A 20 -4.78 10.99 -15.29
C VAL A 20 -6.03 10.11 -15.33
N LEU A 21 -6.42 9.57 -14.18
CA LEU A 21 -7.55 8.65 -14.07
C LEU A 21 -8.88 9.35 -13.74
N GLY A 22 -8.85 10.66 -13.47
CA GLY A 22 -10.05 11.44 -13.15
C GLY A 22 -10.75 11.03 -11.85
N ASN A 23 -10.10 10.26 -10.97
CA ASN A 23 -10.69 9.74 -9.74
C ASN A 23 -9.85 10.05 -8.49
N ARG A 24 -10.35 9.60 -7.33
CA ARG A 24 -9.71 9.77 -6.03
C ARG A 24 -9.56 8.42 -5.36
N ARG A 25 -8.36 8.08 -4.91
CA ARG A 25 -8.08 6.80 -4.24
C ARG A 25 -7.16 6.99 -3.05
N ASP A 26 -7.22 6.08 -2.10
CA ASP A 26 -6.28 6.08 -0.99
C ASP A 26 -4.90 5.58 -1.44
N VAL A 27 -3.85 6.22 -0.93
CA VAL A 27 -2.47 5.78 -1.11
C VAL A 27 -1.81 5.67 0.25
N LEU A 28 -1.23 4.50 0.54
CA LEU A 28 -0.49 4.26 1.77
C LEU A 28 1.00 4.14 1.43
N VAL A 29 1.85 4.80 2.23
CA VAL A 29 3.29 4.82 2.03
C VAL A 29 3.97 4.31 3.28
N TYR A 30 4.56 3.12 3.20
CA TYR A 30 5.45 2.59 4.22
C TYR A 30 6.84 3.22 4.07
N LEU A 31 7.39 3.71 5.18
CA LEU A 31 8.73 4.28 5.25
C LEU A 31 9.62 3.36 6.10
N PRO A 32 10.81 2.96 5.60
CA PRO A 32 11.65 1.99 6.28
C PRO A 32 12.18 2.54 7.62
N PRO A 33 12.54 1.65 8.58
CA PRO A 33 13.12 2.05 9.85
C PRO A 33 14.29 3.03 9.69
N GLY A 34 14.22 4.15 10.40
CA GLY A 34 15.26 5.19 10.37
C GLY A 34 15.17 6.19 9.21
N TYR A 35 14.12 6.13 8.39
CA TYR A 35 13.91 7.05 7.25
C TYR A 35 14.10 8.55 7.62
N SER A 36 13.56 9.00 8.76
CA SER A 36 13.64 10.40 9.18
C SER A 36 15.03 10.87 9.63
N ARG A 37 15.96 9.95 9.91
CA ARG A 37 17.30 10.28 10.43
C ARG A 37 18.29 10.64 9.33
N PHE A 38 18.04 10.22 8.08
CA PHE A 38 18.98 10.34 6.98
C PHE A 38 18.36 11.10 5.81
N SER A 39 18.31 12.43 5.89
CA SER A 39 17.61 13.29 4.92
C SER A 39 18.14 13.21 3.49
N ARG A 40 19.36 12.71 3.26
CA ARG A 40 19.96 12.55 1.92
C ARG A 40 19.92 11.12 1.37
N LYS A 41 19.53 10.12 2.18
CA LYS A 41 19.52 8.73 1.73
C LYS A 41 18.35 8.51 0.76
N ARG A 42 18.64 7.85 -0.36
CA ARG A 42 17.64 7.40 -1.33
C ARG A 42 17.31 5.94 -1.07
N TYR A 43 16.08 5.57 -1.39
CA TYR A 43 15.54 4.24 -1.18
C TYR A 43 14.88 3.79 -2.48
N PRO A 44 15.01 2.51 -2.89
CA PRO A 44 14.16 1.95 -3.93
C PRO A 44 12.69 2.02 -3.49
N VAL A 45 11.80 2.05 -4.48
CA VAL A 45 10.35 2.15 -4.26
C VAL A 45 9.67 0.95 -4.90
N LEU A 46 8.93 0.20 -4.09
CA LEU A 46 8.04 -0.87 -4.53
C LEU A 46 6.62 -0.32 -4.58
N TYR A 47 6.00 -0.33 -5.77
CA TYR A 47 4.58 0.00 -5.93
C TYR A 47 3.76 -1.28 -5.89
N MET A 48 2.72 -1.29 -5.06
CA MET A 48 1.79 -2.42 -4.93
C MET A 48 0.37 -1.96 -5.20
N HIS A 49 -0.32 -2.69 -6.07
CA HIS A 49 -1.74 -2.52 -6.37
C HIS A 49 -2.60 -3.21 -5.30
N ASP A 50 -3.92 -2.97 -5.34
CA ASP A 50 -4.87 -3.43 -4.31
C ASP A 50 -4.46 -2.97 -2.89
N GLY A 51 -4.02 -1.71 -2.79
CA GLY A 51 -3.36 -1.15 -1.62
C GLY A 51 -4.11 -1.28 -0.29
N GLN A 52 -5.44 -1.38 -0.33
CA GLN A 52 -6.28 -1.60 0.85
C GLN A 52 -6.06 -2.97 1.51
N ASN A 53 -5.51 -3.95 0.78
CA ASN A 53 -5.20 -5.29 1.26
C ASN A 53 -3.75 -5.44 1.78
N VAL A 54 -2.90 -4.43 1.56
CA VAL A 54 -1.44 -4.60 1.66
C VAL A 54 -0.95 -4.58 3.11
N PHE A 55 -1.44 -3.62 3.92
CA PHE A 55 -0.88 -3.31 5.25
C PHE A 55 -1.86 -3.38 6.42
N ASP A 56 -3.17 -3.48 6.15
CA ASP A 56 -4.15 -3.29 7.22
C ASP A 56 -5.37 -4.19 7.05
N ALA A 57 -5.54 -5.12 7.99
CA ALA A 57 -6.70 -5.99 8.07
C ALA A 57 -8.01 -5.20 8.15
N ALA A 58 -8.01 -4.01 8.75
CA ALA A 58 -9.20 -3.18 8.86
C ALA A 58 -9.67 -2.57 7.53
N THR A 59 -8.77 -2.45 6.53
CA THR A 59 -9.12 -1.97 5.19
C THR A 59 -9.16 -3.09 4.14
N SER A 60 -8.73 -4.29 4.52
CA SER A 60 -8.59 -5.43 3.61
C SER A 60 -9.93 -6.07 3.30
N PHE A 61 -10.05 -6.60 2.08
CA PHE A 61 -11.18 -7.44 1.69
C PHE A 61 -11.26 -8.68 2.60
N ALA A 62 -12.46 -9.00 3.06
CA ALA A 62 -12.72 -10.06 4.04
C ALA A 62 -11.93 -9.95 5.37
N GLY A 63 -11.31 -8.80 5.65
CA GLY A 63 -10.57 -8.57 6.89
C GLY A 63 -9.20 -9.27 6.96
N VAL A 64 -8.67 -9.77 5.84
CA VAL A 64 -7.39 -10.47 5.78
C VAL A 64 -6.41 -9.68 4.91
N GLU A 65 -5.38 -9.14 5.54
CA GLU A 65 -4.30 -8.43 4.86
C GLU A 65 -3.21 -9.37 4.34
N TRP A 66 -2.32 -8.83 3.53
CA TRP A 66 -1.14 -9.54 3.01
C TRP A 66 0.08 -9.50 3.95
N GLY A 67 0.08 -8.62 4.97
CA GLY A 67 1.11 -8.56 6.00
C GLY A 67 2.48 -8.09 5.48
N VAL A 68 2.45 -7.12 4.55
CA VAL A 68 3.65 -6.69 3.82
C VAL A 68 4.56 -5.84 4.71
N ASP A 69 3.99 -5.01 5.56
CA ASP A 69 4.71 -4.12 6.47
C ASP A 69 5.39 -4.88 7.62
N GLU A 70 4.76 -5.90 8.21
CA GLU A 70 5.42 -6.79 9.19
C GLU A 70 6.58 -7.54 8.53
N THR A 71 6.36 -8.02 7.30
CA THR A 71 7.39 -8.73 6.54
C THR A 71 8.56 -7.82 6.21
N ALA A 72 8.29 -6.60 5.73
CA ALA A 72 9.31 -5.61 5.42
C ALA A 72 10.11 -5.22 6.67
N GLU A 73 9.44 -4.89 7.78
CA GLU A 73 10.08 -4.58 9.07
C GLU A 73 11.03 -5.70 9.51
N ARG A 74 10.55 -6.95 9.50
CA ARG A 74 11.34 -8.11 9.91
C ARG A 74 12.56 -8.32 9.01
N LEU A 75 12.37 -8.31 7.69
CA LEU A 75 13.46 -8.58 6.74
C LEU A 75 14.49 -7.45 6.70
N ILE A 76 14.06 -6.19 6.82
CA ILE A 76 14.96 -5.02 6.89
C ILE A 76 15.80 -5.08 8.18
N ARG A 77 15.17 -5.36 9.33
CA ARG A 77 15.90 -5.47 10.62
C ARG A 77 16.88 -6.63 10.62
N ALA A 78 16.52 -7.74 9.98
CA ALA A 78 17.40 -8.89 9.78
C ALA A 78 18.47 -8.66 8.70
N LYS A 79 18.45 -7.52 7.98
CA LYS A 79 19.35 -7.17 6.88
C LYS A 79 19.32 -8.19 5.71
N LEU A 80 18.18 -8.85 5.52
CA LEU A 80 17.97 -9.81 4.43
C LEU A 80 17.53 -9.14 3.12
N ILE A 81 16.97 -7.93 3.23
CA ILE A 81 16.67 -7.06 2.09
C ILE A 81 17.22 -5.66 2.38
N GLU A 82 17.45 -4.88 1.33
CA GLU A 82 17.73 -3.46 1.49
C GLU A 82 16.50 -2.71 2.02
N GLN A 83 16.74 -1.55 2.65
CA GLN A 83 15.64 -0.67 3.06
C GLN A 83 14.95 -0.12 1.81
N LEU A 84 13.62 -0.18 1.78
CA LEU A 84 12.80 0.29 0.68
C LEU A 84 11.57 1.05 1.16
N ILE A 85 11.02 1.90 0.30
CA ILE A 85 9.69 2.51 0.46
C ILE A 85 8.69 1.60 -0.24
N ILE A 86 7.52 1.38 0.37
CA ILE A 86 6.44 0.63 -0.26
C ILE A 86 5.25 1.57 -0.43
N VAL A 87 4.78 1.74 -1.67
CA VAL A 87 3.62 2.56 -2.03
C VAL A 87 2.47 1.65 -2.42
N ALA A 88 1.49 1.54 -1.53
CA ALA A 88 0.29 0.75 -1.74
C ALA A 88 -0.83 1.65 -2.28
N VAL A 89 -1.27 1.38 -3.51
CA VAL A 89 -2.29 2.15 -4.22
C VAL A 89 -3.61 1.40 -4.18
N ALA A 90 -4.61 1.95 -3.49
CA ALA A 90 -5.93 1.33 -3.40
C ALA A 90 -6.58 1.24 -4.79
N ASN A 91 -7.36 0.18 -4.99
CA ASN A 91 -8.25 0.09 -6.14
C ASN A 91 -9.49 1.00 -5.95
N MET A 92 -10.36 1.02 -6.95
CA MET A 92 -11.62 1.76 -6.93
C MET A 92 -12.84 0.91 -6.51
N GLY A 93 -12.66 -0.12 -5.69
CA GLY A 93 -13.76 -0.96 -5.19
C GLY A 93 -14.43 -1.77 -6.30
N GLU A 94 -15.71 -1.49 -6.59
CA GLU A 94 -16.47 -2.15 -7.67
C GLU A 94 -15.82 -1.93 -9.03
N ASP A 95 -15.20 -0.77 -9.24
CA ASP A 95 -14.48 -0.44 -10.48
C ASP A 95 -13.14 -1.18 -10.63
N ARG A 96 -12.69 -1.95 -9.63
CA ARG A 96 -11.42 -2.69 -9.66
C ARG A 96 -11.28 -3.55 -10.93
N VAL A 97 -12.38 -4.17 -11.37
CA VAL A 97 -12.34 -5.00 -12.59
C VAL A 97 -12.00 -4.17 -13.82
N HIS A 98 -12.50 -2.93 -13.91
CA HIS A 98 -12.20 -2.01 -15.01
C HIS A 98 -10.76 -1.48 -14.95
N GLU A 99 -10.14 -1.47 -13.77
CA GLU A 99 -8.75 -1.05 -13.61
C GLU A 99 -7.73 -2.13 -13.96
N TYR A 100 -8.04 -3.40 -13.68
CA TYR A 100 -7.05 -4.50 -13.75
C TYR A 100 -7.34 -5.57 -14.80
N ALA A 101 -8.55 -5.65 -15.35
CA ALA A 101 -8.85 -6.57 -16.43
C ALA A 101 -8.41 -5.98 -17.79
N PRO A 102 -7.93 -6.82 -18.73
CA PRO A 102 -7.55 -6.37 -20.08
C PRO A 102 -8.75 -5.94 -20.93
N THR A 103 -9.97 -6.27 -20.50
CA THR A 103 -11.24 -5.91 -21.15
C THR A 103 -12.22 -5.45 -20.08
N PRO A 104 -13.18 -4.54 -20.39
CA PRO A 104 -14.22 -4.16 -19.45
C PRO A 104 -14.94 -5.41 -18.93
N GLY A 105 -14.99 -5.59 -17.62
CA GLY A 105 -15.81 -6.64 -17.02
C GLY A 105 -17.28 -6.36 -17.30
N VAL A 106 -17.99 -7.31 -17.90
CA VAL A 106 -19.46 -7.30 -17.87
C VAL A 106 -19.82 -7.80 -16.47
N ILE A 107 -20.15 -6.87 -15.58
CA ILE A 107 -20.76 -7.20 -14.28
C ILE A 107 -22.28 -7.10 -14.53
N GLU A 108 -22.96 -8.24 -14.64
CA GLU A 108 -24.43 -8.31 -14.51
C GLU A 108 -24.86 -8.19 -13.05
#